data_AF-A0A1L9X9U9-F1
#
_entry.id   AF-A0A1L9X9U9-F1
#
_cell.length_a   1.000
_cell.length_b   1.000
_cell.length_c   1.000
_cell.angle_alpha   90.00
_cell.angle_beta   90.00
_cell.angle_gamma   90.00
#
_symmetry.space_group_name_H-M   'P 1'
#
loop_
_entity.id
_entity.type
_entity.pdbx_description
1 polymer ?
#
loop_
_entity_poly.entity_id
_entity_poly.type
_entity_poly.pdbx_seq_one_letter_code
_entity_poly.pdbx_strand_id
1 'polypeptide(L)'
;MTLTTTLLTLPLPPPITTSFTTATSTTAHPFLSAAAAGTLPKPRLAAWLAQDRLYIHAYIRFIGALLAKLNLPLPVSQPHANQTTTDQNETKTLESQTLHTLTAALNNIVRELDFFVAVADEYALDLNTPFQAPQSEPGEAAAPAAAPAAPAVGTFTASPITTAYTDLFISAGSAGTSLLEGLVVLWATEVCYLTVWRNVREAMPQEKNGGDADGGALREKLIPNWTCAEFEEFVEGITRLVNAVAEREVQQSSAGPEKAWEEVVERCARWWRQVVWLEGQFWPEI
;
A
#
# COMPACT_ATOMS: atom_id res chain seq x y z
N MET A 1 20.75 -2.17 -13.82
CA MET A 1 19.38 -1.66 -13.53
C MET A 1 18.81 -2.56 -12.45
N THR A 2 18.14 -2.02 -11.42
CA THR A 2 17.55 -2.84 -10.35
C THR A 2 16.09 -3.17 -10.64
N LEU A 3 15.50 -4.15 -9.95
CA LEU A 3 14.15 -4.61 -10.24
C LEU A 3 13.16 -3.47 -10.03
N THR A 4 13.27 -2.75 -8.92
CA THR A 4 12.37 -1.63 -8.60
C THR A 4 12.48 -0.49 -9.61
N THR A 5 13.70 -0.14 -10.06
CA THR A 5 13.89 0.88 -11.11
C THR A 5 13.28 0.43 -12.43
N THR A 6 13.40 -0.85 -12.81
CA THR A 6 12.74 -1.38 -14.00
C THR A 6 11.22 -1.30 -13.87
N LEU A 7 10.65 -1.77 -12.76
CA LEU A 7 9.20 -1.78 -12.52
C LEU A 7 8.59 -0.37 -12.59
N LEU A 8 9.22 0.63 -11.96
CA LEU A 8 8.76 2.03 -11.97
C LEU A 8 8.57 2.62 -13.37
N THR A 9 9.30 2.09 -14.37
CA THR A 9 9.23 2.56 -15.76
C THR A 9 8.22 1.80 -16.62
N LEU A 10 7.62 0.71 -16.10
CA LEU A 10 6.74 -0.13 -16.90
C LEU A 10 5.37 0.52 -17.10
N PRO A 11 4.87 0.55 -18.35
CA PRO A 11 3.49 0.97 -18.61
C PRO A 11 2.50 -0.13 -18.20
N LEU A 12 1.26 0.29 -17.96
CA LEU A 12 0.11 -0.61 -17.93
C LEU A 12 -0.22 -1.10 -19.35
N PRO A 13 -0.77 -2.32 -19.50
CA PRO A 13 -1.10 -2.86 -20.82
C PRO A 13 -2.28 -2.08 -21.45
N PRO A 14 -2.26 -1.84 -22.77
CA PRO A 14 -3.39 -1.21 -23.47
C PRO A 14 -4.71 -1.97 -23.24
N PRO A 15 -5.88 -1.28 -23.23
CA PRO A 15 -6.09 0.14 -23.51
C PRO A 15 -5.87 1.08 -22.31
N ILE A 16 -5.31 0.59 -21.20
CA ILE A 16 -5.15 1.35 -19.96
C ILE A 16 -4.05 2.41 -20.15
N THR A 17 -4.40 3.68 -20.03
CA THR A 17 -3.46 4.82 -20.15
C THR A 17 -2.85 5.24 -18.81
N THR A 18 -3.31 4.67 -17.71
CA THR A 18 -2.75 4.90 -16.37
C THR A 18 -1.27 4.51 -16.35
N SER A 19 -0.48 5.31 -15.65
CA SER A 19 0.93 5.05 -15.36
C SER A 19 1.16 5.25 -13.86
N PHE A 20 2.32 4.88 -13.34
CA PHE A 20 2.68 5.21 -11.96
C PHE A 20 2.52 6.70 -11.69
N THR A 21 3.06 7.55 -12.56
CA THR A 21 2.93 9.01 -12.46
C THR A 21 1.48 9.48 -12.40
N THR A 22 0.61 8.96 -13.26
CA THR A 22 -0.81 9.34 -13.28
C THR A 22 -1.55 8.80 -12.05
N ALA A 23 -1.28 7.55 -11.66
CA ALA A 23 -1.90 6.91 -10.51
C ALA A 23 -1.58 7.66 -9.21
N THR A 24 -0.37 8.22 -9.09
CA THR A 24 0.06 8.97 -7.91
C THR A 24 -0.13 10.49 -8.04
N SER A 25 -0.73 10.99 -9.12
CA SER A 25 -0.80 12.43 -9.39
C SER A 25 -1.91 13.11 -8.61
N THR A 26 -1.58 14.19 -7.92
CA THR A 26 -2.56 15.09 -7.27
C THR A 26 -3.58 15.66 -8.26
N THR A 27 -3.18 15.92 -9.51
CA THR A 27 -4.06 16.54 -10.51
C THR A 27 -4.93 15.55 -11.28
N ALA A 28 -4.58 14.25 -11.23
CA ALA A 28 -5.38 13.20 -11.87
C ALA A 28 -6.61 12.81 -11.02
N HIS A 29 -6.57 13.09 -9.71
CA HIS A 29 -7.58 12.65 -8.75
C HIS A 29 -8.22 13.84 -8.03
N PRO A 30 -9.53 14.10 -8.22
CA PRO A 30 -10.23 15.20 -7.54
C PRO A 30 -10.09 15.18 -6.02
N PHE A 31 -10.13 13.98 -5.40
CA PHE A 31 -9.92 13.81 -3.96
C PHE A 31 -8.55 14.33 -3.50
N LEU A 32 -7.47 13.95 -4.19
CA LEU A 32 -6.11 14.38 -3.84
C LEU A 32 -5.92 15.88 -4.09
N SER A 33 -6.50 16.41 -5.17
CA SER A 33 -6.51 17.85 -5.46
C SER A 33 -7.21 18.63 -4.34
N ALA A 34 -8.37 18.16 -3.88
CA ALA A 34 -9.09 18.78 -2.76
C ALA A 34 -8.35 18.63 -1.43
N ALA A 35 -7.65 17.50 -1.20
CA ALA A 35 -6.79 17.31 -0.04
C ALA A 35 -5.64 18.34 -0.01
N ALA A 36 -4.96 18.55 -1.15
CA ALA A 36 -3.90 19.56 -1.26
C ALA A 36 -4.42 20.99 -1.07
N ALA A 37 -5.58 21.29 -1.65
CA ALA A 37 -6.22 22.61 -1.56
C ALA A 37 -6.86 22.90 -0.20
N GLY A 38 -6.96 21.91 0.70
CA GLY A 38 -7.67 22.06 1.98
C GLY A 38 -9.19 22.15 1.83
N THR A 39 -9.75 21.69 0.73
CA THR A 39 -11.19 21.78 0.41
C THR A 39 -11.93 20.44 0.56
N LEU A 40 -11.23 19.35 0.91
CA LEU A 40 -11.85 18.04 1.12
C LEU A 40 -12.79 18.04 2.34
N PRO A 41 -14.09 17.73 2.19
CA PRO A 41 -15.03 17.72 3.31
C PRO A 41 -14.82 16.55 4.27
N LYS A 42 -15.06 16.77 5.58
CA LYS A 42 -14.99 15.71 6.61
C LYS A 42 -15.71 14.41 6.26
N PRO A 43 -16.96 14.40 5.76
CA PRO A 43 -17.64 13.14 5.44
C PRO A 43 -16.94 12.34 4.33
N ARG A 44 -16.33 13.03 3.34
CA ARG A 44 -15.59 12.38 2.26
C ARG A 44 -14.28 11.78 2.77
N LEU A 45 -13.55 12.52 3.60
CA LEU A 45 -12.35 12.03 4.27
C LEU A 45 -12.68 10.82 5.16
N ALA A 46 -13.74 10.90 5.96
CA ALA A 46 -14.15 9.84 6.87
C ALA A 46 -14.60 8.56 6.14
N ALA A 47 -15.36 8.70 5.05
CA ALA A 47 -15.75 7.57 4.20
C ALA A 47 -14.55 6.88 3.53
N TRP A 48 -13.53 7.65 3.13
CA TRP A 48 -12.29 7.08 2.60
C TRP A 48 -11.47 6.37 3.68
N LEU A 49 -11.26 6.99 4.85
CA LEU A 49 -10.56 6.36 5.99
C LEU A 49 -11.26 5.08 6.45
N ALA A 50 -12.59 5.04 6.40
CA ALA A 50 -13.38 3.83 6.65
C ALA A 50 -12.98 2.67 5.72
N GLN A 51 -12.80 2.94 4.42
CA GLN A 51 -12.33 1.94 3.45
C GLN A 51 -10.87 1.57 3.68
N ASP A 52 -10.04 2.54 4.05
CA ASP A 52 -8.61 2.32 4.30
C ASP A 52 -8.39 1.42 5.53
N ARG A 53 -9.27 1.48 6.53
CA ARG A 53 -9.28 0.53 7.66
C ARG A 53 -9.55 -0.91 7.22
N LEU A 54 -10.46 -1.12 6.28
CA LEU A 54 -10.73 -2.45 5.70
C LEU A 54 -9.53 -2.96 4.91
N TYR A 55 -8.88 -2.08 4.15
CA TYR A 55 -7.62 -2.36 3.45
C TYR A 55 -6.53 -2.82 4.44
N ILE A 56 -6.33 -2.10 5.55
CA ILE A 56 -5.33 -2.45 6.58
C ILE A 56 -5.57 -3.86 7.14
N HIS A 57 -6.82 -4.25 7.37
CA HIS A 57 -7.12 -5.61 7.81
C HIS A 57 -6.68 -6.69 6.80
N ALA A 58 -6.81 -6.44 5.50
CA ALA A 58 -6.31 -7.33 4.47
C ALA A 58 -4.77 -7.34 4.42
N TYR A 59 -4.15 -6.16 4.53
CA TYR A 59 -2.69 -5.99 4.61
C TYR A 59 -2.08 -6.82 5.75
N ILE A 60 -2.64 -6.76 6.97
CA ILE A 60 -2.15 -7.53 8.13
C ILE A 60 -2.09 -9.04 7.83
N ARG A 61 -3.15 -9.59 7.23
CA ARG A 61 -3.20 -11.02 6.87
C ARG A 61 -2.18 -11.37 5.80
N PHE A 62 -2.01 -10.48 4.83
CA PHE A 62 -1.01 -10.64 3.78
C PHE A 62 0.41 -10.67 4.31
N ILE A 63 0.79 -9.75 5.22
CA ILE A 63 2.13 -9.82 5.84
C ILE A 63 2.31 -11.09 6.65
N GLY A 64 1.29 -11.55 7.36
CA GLY A 64 1.31 -12.86 8.03
C GLY A 64 1.59 -14.01 7.07
N ALA A 65 0.99 -13.98 5.87
CA ALA A 65 1.24 -14.98 4.83
C ALA A 65 2.66 -14.90 4.26
N LEU A 66 3.25 -13.71 4.13
CA LEU A 66 4.65 -13.56 3.71
C LEU A 66 5.63 -14.07 4.79
N LEU A 67 5.36 -13.78 6.06
CA LEU A 67 6.15 -14.29 7.18
C LEU A 67 6.17 -15.83 7.19
N ALA A 68 5.03 -16.46 6.90
CA ALA A 68 4.93 -17.92 6.82
C ALA A 68 5.76 -18.56 5.69
N LYS A 69 6.26 -17.78 4.72
CA LYS A 69 7.14 -18.27 3.63
C LYS A 69 8.62 -18.31 4.05
N LEU A 70 8.99 -17.70 5.17
CA LEU A 70 10.39 -17.58 5.57
C LEU A 70 10.90 -18.89 6.18
N ASN A 71 12.00 -19.39 5.64
CA ASN A 71 12.79 -20.46 6.25
C ASN A 71 13.91 -19.82 7.07
N LEU A 72 13.63 -19.53 8.34
CA LEU A 72 14.61 -18.92 9.22
C LEU A 72 15.72 -19.94 9.55
N PRO A 73 17.01 -19.59 9.37
CA PRO A 73 18.08 -20.47 9.80
C PRO A 73 18.00 -20.66 11.32
N LEU A 74 17.96 -21.92 11.77
CA LEU A 74 18.12 -22.22 13.19
C LEU A 74 19.56 -21.84 13.58
N PRO A 75 19.78 -20.98 14.58
CA PRO A 75 21.11 -20.76 15.12
C PRO A 75 21.54 -22.04 15.83
N VAL A 76 22.26 -22.92 15.13
CA VAL A 76 22.98 -24.02 15.76
C VAL A 76 24.20 -23.39 16.42
N SER A 77 24.08 -23.02 17.70
CA SER A 77 25.23 -22.74 18.53
C SER A 77 26.11 -24.00 18.56
N GLN A 78 27.13 -24.05 17.71
CA GLN A 78 28.20 -25.04 17.81
C GLN A 78 28.90 -24.79 19.16
N PRO A 79 28.86 -25.69 20.16
CA PRO A 79 29.26 -25.32 21.50
C PRO A 79 30.79 -25.16 21.70
N HIS A 80 31.64 -25.25 20.66
CA HIS A 80 33.09 -25.34 20.84
C HIS A 80 33.94 -24.74 19.70
N ALA A 81 33.61 -23.55 19.18
CA ALA A 81 34.58 -22.78 18.42
C ALA A 81 35.13 -21.66 19.31
N ASN A 82 36.39 -21.79 19.74
CA ASN A 82 37.14 -20.74 20.44
C ASN A 82 37.14 -19.45 19.60
N GLN A 83 36.20 -18.54 19.86
CA GLN A 83 36.11 -17.25 19.18
C GLN A 83 36.88 -16.20 19.99
N THR A 84 38.18 -16.08 19.70
CA THR A 84 38.89 -14.81 19.80
C THR A 84 38.74 -14.08 18.48
N THR A 85 37.63 -13.37 18.30
CA THR A 85 37.52 -12.16 17.47
C THR A 85 36.13 -11.54 17.68
N THR A 86 36.12 -10.32 18.22
CA THR A 86 34.99 -9.39 18.18
C THR A 86 34.73 -8.96 16.74
N ASP A 87 34.03 -9.78 15.96
CA ASP A 87 33.43 -9.35 14.69
C ASP A 87 32.00 -8.89 14.98
N GLN A 88 31.85 -7.61 15.33
CA GLN A 88 30.56 -6.91 15.48
C GLN A 88 29.85 -6.66 14.13
N ASN A 89 30.16 -7.44 13.10
CA ASN A 89 29.66 -7.24 11.74
C ASN A 89 29.13 -8.57 11.17
N GLU A 90 28.27 -9.24 11.94
CA GLU A 90 27.47 -10.35 11.45
C GLU A 90 26.57 -9.83 10.33
N THR A 91 26.94 -10.07 9.07
CA THR A 91 26.12 -9.70 7.91
C THR A 91 24.74 -10.35 8.05
N LYS A 92 23.71 -9.55 8.37
CA LYS A 92 22.34 -10.07 8.52
C LYS A 92 21.94 -10.79 7.25
N THR A 93 21.50 -12.04 7.36
CA THR A 93 21.01 -12.82 6.21
C THR A 93 19.79 -12.14 5.58
N LEU A 94 19.53 -12.38 4.29
CA LEU A 94 18.34 -11.81 3.64
C LEU A 94 17.04 -12.29 4.29
N GLU A 95 17.02 -13.51 4.84
CA GLU A 95 15.90 -14.04 5.63
C GLU A 95 15.66 -13.20 6.89
N SER A 96 16.73 -12.89 7.64
CA SER A 96 16.64 -12.03 8.83
C SER A 96 16.20 -10.61 8.46
N GLN A 97 16.75 -10.04 7.39
CA GLN A 97 16.34 -8.73 6.89
C GLN A 97 14.85 -8.73 6.48
N THR A 98 14.40 -9.77 5.79
CA THR A 98 12.99 -9.90 5.39
C THR A 98 12.08 -10.03 6.60
N LEU A 99 12.44 -10.86 7.59
CA LEU A 99 11.70 -10.98 8.85
C LEU A 99 11.55 -9.63 9.55
N HIS A 100 12.65 -8.87 9.66
CA HIS A 100 12.63 -7.55 10.28
C HIS A 100 11.77 -6.55 9.51
N THR A 101 11.87 -6.52 8.17
CA THR A 101 11.06 -5.64 7.32
C THR A 101 9.57 -5.96 7.44
N LEU A 102 9.18 -7.24 7.38
CA LEU A 102 7.78 -7.66 7.50
C LEU A 102 7.23 -7.42 8.92
N THR A 103 8.08 -7.58 9.95
CA THR A 103 7.68 -7.26 11.33
C THR A 103 7.48 -5.76 11.51
N ALA A 104 8.36 -4.93 10.93
CA ALA A 104 8.21 -3.48 10.92
C ALA A 104 6.92 -3.06 10.18
N ALA A 105 6.62 -3.66 9.03
CA ALA A 105 5.38 -3.44 8.29
C ALA A 105 4.13 -3.70 9.15
N LEU A 106 4.08 -4.83 9.88
CA LEU A 106 2.98 -5.13 10.79
C LEU A 106 2.88 -4.12 11.94
N ASN A 107 4.00 -3.75 12.56
CA ASN A 107 3.99 -2.78 13.64
C ASN A 107 3.53 -1.40 13.16
N ASN A 108 3.96 -0.98 11.96
CA ASN A 108 3.56 0.28 11.35
C ASN A 108 2.05 0.31 11.10
N ILE A 109 1.51 -0.70 10.42
CA ILE A 109 0.10 -0.72 10.03
C ILE A 109 -0.85 -0.88 11.24
N VAL A 110 -0.39 -1.53 12.32
CA VAL A 110 -1.16 -1.62 13.57
C VAL A 110 -1.16 -0.28 14.32
N ARG A 111 -0.01 0.41 14.39
CA ARG A 111 0.05 1.77 14.95
C ARG A 111 -0.85 2.73 14.16
N GLU A 112 -0.95 2.53 12.86
CA GLU A 112 -1.79 3.34 11.98
C GLU A 112 -3.30 3.18 12.27
N LEU A 113 -3.77 1.96 12.58
CA LEU A 113 -5.16 1.74 13.03
C LEU A 113 -5.49 2.57 14.28
N ASP A 114 -4.62 2.55 15.28
CA ASP A 114 -4.80 3.32 16.51
C ASP A 114 -4.73 4.83 16.22
N PHE A 115 -3.82 5.24 15.34
CA PHE A 115 -3.69 6.62 14.88
C PHE A 115 -4.95 7.13 14.18
N PHE A 116 -5.59 6.33 13.31
CA PHE A 116 -6.84 6.72 12.65
C PHE A 116 -7.96 6.98 13.63
N VAL A 117 -8.08 6.15 14.68
CA VAL A 117 -9.07 6.36 15.74
C VAL A 117 -8.79 7.66 16.49
N ALA A 118 -7.54 7.90 16.88
CA ALA A 118 -7.15 9.13 17.57
C ALA A 118 -7.42 10.40 16.75
N VAL A 119 -7.07 10.40 15.45
CA VAL A 119 -7.34 11.52 14.54
C VAL A 119 -8.85 11.71 14.34
N ALA A 120 -9.61 10.61 14.21
CA ALA A 120 -11.05 10.70 14.06
C ALA A 120 -11.74 11.33 15.28
N ASP A 121 -11.30 10.98 16.49
CA ASP A 121 -11.80 11.58 17.73
C ASP A 121 -11.44 13.07 17.82
N GLU A 122 -10.19 13.43 17.50
CA GLU A 122 -9.70 14.82 17.58
C GLU A 122 -10.40 15.75 16.57
N TYR A 123 -10.64 15.27 15.34
CA TYR A 123 -11.20 16.07 14.25
C TYR A 123 -12.69 15.79 13.99
N ALA A 124 -13.36 14.97 14.82
CA ALA A 124 -14.75 14.57 14.67
C ALA A 124 -15.07 13.95 13.29
N LEU A 125 -14.29 12.95 12.88
CA LEU A 125 -14.52 12.15 11.67
C LEU A 125 -15.31 10.89 12.02
N ASP A 126 -16.45 10.65 11.37
CA ASP A 126 -17.22 9.43 11.58
C ASP A 126 -16.66 8.28 10.72
N LEU A 127 -15.81 7.44 11.31
CA LEU A 127 -15.22 6.28 10.64
C LEU A 127 -16.21 5.14 10.33
N ASN A 128 -17.50 5.33 10.60
CA ASN A 128 -18.59 4.44 10.15
C ASN A 128 -19.36 5.03 8.95
N THR A 129 -18.94 6.20 8.44
CA THR A 129 -19.55 6.82 7.26
C THR A 129 -19.54 5.82 6.10
N PRO A 130 -20.72 5.44 5.56
CA PRO A 130 -20.78 4.51 4.45
C PRO A 130 -20.07 5.10 3.23
N PHE A 131 -19.34 4.25 2.51
CA PHE A 131 -18.82 4.62 1.21
C PHE A 131 -19.97 4.71 0.21
N GLN A 132 -20.31 5.92 -0.24
CA GLN A 132 -21.29 6.10 -1.32
C GLN A 132 -20.66 5.70 -2.64
N ALA A 133 -21.18 4.64 -3.27
CA ALA A 133 -20.93 4.38 -4.68
C ALA A 133 -21.47 5.55 -5.52
N PRO A 134 -20.90 5.84 -6.70
CA PRO A 134 -21.47 6.79 -7.64
C PRO A 134 -22.95 6.47 -7.85
N GLN A 135 -23.80 7.50 -7.80
CA GLN A 135 -25.23 7.30 -8.10
C GLN A 135 -25.36 6.68 -9.48
N SER A 136 -26.09 5.58 -9.59
CA SER A 136 -26.49 5.01 -10.86
C SER A 136 -27.11 6.11 -11.72
N GLU A 137 -26.64 6.25 -12.96
CA GLU A 137 -27.18 7.16 -13.97
C GLU A 137 -28.72 7.19 -13.93
N PRO A 138 -29.36 8.37 -14.04
CA PRO A 138 -30.81 8.48 -14.11
C PRO A 138 -31.31 7.94 -15.47
N GLY A 139 -31.39 6.61 -15.60
CA GLY A 139 -31.77 5.97 -16.87
C GLY A 139 -32.00 4.46 -16.83
N GLU A 140 -31.47 3.72 -15.85
CA GLU A 140 -31.81 2.30 -15.74
C GLU A 140 -33.14 2.13 -15.00
N ALA A 141 -34.16 1.75 -15.76
CA ALA A 141 -35.49 1.43 -15.24
C ALA A 141 -35.37 0.43 -14.10
N ALA A 142 -35.72 0.89 -12.89
CA ALA A 142 -35.78 0.06 -11.70
C ALA A 142 -36.59 -1.20 -11.99
N ALA A 143 -35.97 -2.36 -11.79
CA ALA A 143 -36.67 -3.64 -11.71
C ALA A 143 -37.82 -3.53 -10.68
N PRO A 144 -38.95 -4.24 -10.88
CA PRO A 144 -40.14 -4.07 -10.05
C PRO A 144 -39.81 -4.25 -8.58
N ALA A 145 -40.17 -3.25 -7.79
CA ALA A 145 -39.88 -3.15 -6.37
C ALA A 145 -40.35 -4.41 -5.62
N ALA A 146 -39.39 -5.17 -5.09
CA ALA A 146 -39.67 -6.09 -4.00
C ALA A 146 -40.13 -5.27 -2.79
N ALA A 147 -40.99 -5.89 -1.95
CA ALA A 147 -41.62 -5.32 -0.77
C ALA A 147 -40.69 -4.41 0.07
N PRO A 148 -41.22 -3.40 0.77
CA PRO A 148 -40.40 -2.43 1.49
C PRO A 148 -39.58 -3.16 2.57
N ALA A 149 -38.30 -3.39 2.26
CA ALA A 149 -37.34 -3.78 3.26
C ALA A 149 -37.25 -2.63 4.28
N ALA A 150 -37.19 -2.99 5.56
CA ALA A 150 -36.83 -2.07 6.62
C ALA A 150 -35.63 -1.20 6.20
N PRO A 151 -35.50 0.06 6.67
CA PRO A 151 -34.38 0.92 6.30
C PRO A 151 -33.10 0.12 6.52
N ALA A 152 -32.39 -0.17 5.43
CA ALA A 152 -31.13 -0.87 5.50
C ALA A 152 -30.23 -0.01 6.38
N VAL A 153 -29.98 -0.47 7.61
CA VAL A 153 -28.89 0.03 8.43
C VAL A 153 -27.67 -0.01 7.52
N GLY A 154 -27.15 1.16 7.15
CA GLY A 154 -26.14 1.30 6.10
C GLY A 154 -25.01 0.32 6.37
N THR A 155 -24.98 -0.78 5.62
CA THR A 155 -24.01 -1.84 5.84
C THR A 155 -22.66 -1.28 5.45
N PHE A 156 -21.74 -1.26 6.41
CA PHE A 156 -20.34 -0.93 6.21
C PHE A 156 -19.70 -2.01 5.32
N THR A 157 -19.82 -1.83 4.00
CA THR A 157 -19.29 -2.76 2.99
C THR A 157 -18.03 -2.20 2.36
N ALA A 158 -17.07 -3.06 2.07
CA ALA A 158 -15.90 -2.71 1.27
C ALA A 158 -16.34 -2.21 -0.12
N SER A 159 -15.71 -1.15 -0.62
CA SER A 159 -15.85 -0.72 -2.00
C SER A 159 -15.34 -1.81 -2.95
N PRO A 160 -15.72 -1.79 -4.25
CA PRO A 160 -15.16 -2.72 -5.23
C PRO A 160 -13.62 -2.68 -5.28
N ILE A 161 -13.03 -1.48 -5.18
CA ILE A 161 -11.56 -1.34 -5.22
C ILE A 161 -10.90 -1.84 -3.93
N THR A 162 -11.50 -1.57 -2.76
CA THR A 162 -11.02 -2.12 -1.48
C THR A 162 -11.12 -3.65 -1.45
N THR A 163 -12.17 -4.21 -2.04
CA THR A 163 -12.32 -5.66 -2.23
C THR A 163 -11.24 -6.19 -3.17
N ALA A 164 -10.98 -5.52 -4.30
CA ALA A 164 -9.94 -5.92 -5.24
C ALA A 164 -8.52 -5.85 -4.63
N TYR A 165 -8.25 -4.88 -3.76
CA TYR A 165 -7.01 -4.85 -2.96
C TYR A 165 -6.94 -6.03 -1.98
N THR A 166 -8.06 -6.39 -1.36
CA THR A 166 -8.13 -7.56 -0.47
C THR A 166 -7.83 -8.86 -1.23
N ASP A 167 -8.40 -9.02 -2.42
CA ASP A 167 -8.15 -10.18 -3.29
C ASP A 167 -6.70 -10.21 -3.79
N LEU A 168 -6.13 -9.05 -4.15
CA LEU A 168 -4.72 -8.91 -4.50
C LEU A 168 -3.82 -9.44 -3.38
N PHE A 169 -4.07 -8.99 -2.14
CA PHE A 169 -3.31 -9.39 -0.96
C PHE A 169 -3.42 -10.88 -0.64
N ILE A 170 -4.63 -11.45 -0.75
CA ILE A 170 -4.84 -12.89 -0.60
C ILE A 170 -4.05 -13.67 -1.66
N SER A 171 -4.10 -13.23 -2.91
CA SER A 171 -3.43 -13.90 -4.04
C SER A 171 -1.90 -13.81 -3.92
N ALA A 172 -1.38 -12.63 -3.58
CA ALA A 172 0.05 -12.38 -3.41
C ALA A 172 0.64 -13.14 -2.19
N GLY A 173 -0.14 -13.30 -1.13
CA GLY A 173 0.23 -14.08 0.05
C GLY A 173 0.12 -15.60 -0.14
N SER A 174 -0.61 -16.06 -1.17
CA SER A 174 -0.93 -17.49 -1.36
C SER A 174 0.30 -18.37 -1.51
N ALA A 175 0.19 -19.66 -1.18
CA ALA A 175 1.31 -20.60 -1.26
C ALA A 175 1.91 -20.76 -2.67
N GLY A 176 1.15 -20.47 -3.73
CA GLY A 176 1.61 -20.55 -5.12
C GLY A 176 2.42 -19.34 -5.60
N THR A 177 2.45 -18.24 -4.84
CA THR A 177 3.18 -17.01 -5.17
C THR A 177 4.55 -17.01 -4.47
N SER A 178 5.63 -16.59 -5.15
CA SER A 178 6.94 -16.56 -4.48
C SER A 178 7.04 -15.44 -3.44
N LEU A 179 8.03 -15.53 -2.55
CA LEU A 179 8.32 -14.46 -1.60
C LEU A 179 8.63 -13.14 -2.28
N LEU A 180 9.44 -13.14 -3.36
CA LEU A 180 9.79 -11.93 -4.10
C LEU A 180 8.55 -11.22 -4.66
N GLU A 181 7.60 -11.97 -5.23
CA GLU A 181 6.36 -11.40 -5.76
C GLU A 181 5.51 -10.73 -4.66
N GLY A 182 5.40 -11.37 -3.50
CA GLY A 182 4.77 -10.78 -2.34
C GLY A 182 5.50 -9.52 -1.86
N LEU A 183 6.84 -9.55 -1.79
CA LEU A 183 7.63 -8.37 -1.44
C LEU A 183 7.48 -7.23 -2.45
N VAL A 184 7.28 -7.54 -3.73
CA VAL A 184 6.95 -6.54 -4.77
C VAL A 184 5.58 -5.93 -4.52
N VAL A 185 4.57 -6.71 -4.12
CA VAL A 185 3.25 -6.15 -3.75
C VAL A 185 3.37 -5.21 -2.56
N LEU A 186 4.06 -5.64 -1.49
CA LEU A 186 4.35 -4.78 -0.33
C LEU A 186 5.06 -3.50 -0.75
N TRP A 187 6.16 -3.61 -1.49
CA TRP A 187 6.90 -2.45 -1.97
C TRP A 187 6.05 -1.52 -2.82
N ALA A 188 5.27 -2.08 -3.74
CA ALA A 188 4.46 -1.32 -4.68
C ALA A 188 3.38 -0.52 -3.96
N THR A 189 2.71 -1.11 -2.97
CA THR A 189 1.68 -0.38 -2.19
C THR A 189 2.30 0.77 -1.40
N GLU A 190 3.43 0.53 -0.75
CA GLU A 190 4.10 1.52 0.10
C GLU A 190 4.72 2.67 -0.72
N VAL A 191 5.34 2.37 -1.86
CA VAL A 191 5.92 3.40 -2.74
C VAL A 191 4.84 4.24 -3.41
N CYS A 192 3.71 3.63 -3.82
CA CYS A 192 2.56 4.35 -4.33
C CYS A 192 2.01 5.33 -3.28
N TYR A 193 1.75 4.85 -2.06
CA TYR A 193 1.18 5.64 -0.99
C TYR A 193 2.10 6.80 -0.58
N LEU A 194 3.39 6.53 -0.39
CA LEU A 194 4.39 7.56 -0.10
C LEU A 194 4.46 8.62 -1.21
N THR A 195 4.48 8.19 -2.48
CA THR A 195 4.55 9.11 -3.61
C THR A 195 3.29 9.97 -3.72
N VAL A 196 2.09 9.39 -3.54
CA VAL A 196 0.83 10.14 -3.50
C VAL A 196 0.90 11.25 -2.45
N TRP A 197 1.23 10.92 -1.20
CA TRP A 197 1.18 11.90 -0.13
C TRP A 197 2.31 12.93 -0.20
N ARG A 198 3.48 12.57 -0.75
CA ARG A 198 4.51 13.55 -1.12
C ARG A 198 4.00 14.53 -2.17
N ASN A 199 3.36 14.05 -3.24
CA ASN A 199 2.80 14.91 -4.29
C ASN A 199 1.69 15.82 -3.74
N VAL A 200 0.85 15.33 -2.82
CA VAL A 200 -0.16 16.15 -2.13
C VAL A 200 0.51 17.23 -1.30
N ARG A 201 1.50 16.85 -0.47
CA ARG A 201 2.27 17.79 0.36
C ARG A 201 2.95 18.89 -0.46
N GLU A 202 3.56 18.52 -1.59
CA GLU A 202 4.21 19.47 -2.49
C GLU A 202 3.22 20.42 -3.19
N ALA A 203 2.00 19.96 -3.43
CA ALA A 203 0.94 20.78 -4.03
C ALA A 203 0.21 21.69 -3.02
N MET A 204 0.47 21.55 -1.71
CA MET A 204 -0.17 22.39 -0.69
C MET A 204 0.33 23.84 -0.76
N PRO A 205 -0.56 24.84 -0.61
CA PRO A 205 -0.15 26.24 -0.58
C PRO A 205 0.71 26.53 0.66
N GLN A 206 1.76 27.35 0.49
CA GLN A 206 2.63 27.76 1.60
C GLN A 206 1.93 28.71 2.59
N GLU A 207 1.00 29.54 2.09
CA GLU A 207 0.17 30.42 2.92
C GLU A 207 -1.25 29.87 3.03
N LYS A 208 -1.70 29.64 4.26
CA LYS A 208 -3.02 29.11 4.58
C LYS A 208 -4.05 30.26 4.57
N ASN A 209 -4.94 30.27 3.57
CA ASN A 209 -6.08 31.19 3.53
C ASN A 209 -7.33 30.49 4.08
N GLY A 210 -7.62 30.69 5.38
CA GLY A 210 -8.79 30.11 6.04
C GLY A 210 -8.55 28.73 6.67
N GLY A 211 -9.61 28.09 7.17
CA GLY A 211 -9.55 26.74 7.72
C GLY A 211 -9.64 25.67 6.62
N ASP A 212 -9.04 24.50 6.84
CA ASP A 212 -9.24 23.35 5.95
C ASP A 212 -10.66 22.77 6.19
N ALA A 213 -11.32 22.32 5.13
CA ALA A 213 -12.70 21.81 5.18
C ALA A 213 -12.84 20.51 6.00
N ASP A 214 -11.74 19.78 6.21
CA ASP A 214 -11.64 18.62 7.09
C ASP A 214 -11.28 19.02 8.54
N GLY A 215 -11.16 20.31 8.83
CA GLY A 215 -10.74 20.83 10.13
C GLY A 215 -9.22 20.82 10.37
N GLY A 216 -8.42 20.43 9.38
CA GLY A 216 -6.96 20.33 9.45
C GLY A 216 -6.43 18.89 9.54
N ALA A 217 -7.30 17.89 9.58
CA ALA A 217 -6.93 16.48 9.83
C ALA A 217 -5.85 15.97 8.86
N LEU A 218 -6.02 16.20 7.55
CA LEU A 218 -5.03 15.80 6.56
C LEU A 218 -3.71 16.58 6.72
N ARG A 219 -3.80 17.91 6.77
CA ARG A 219 -2.64 18.81 6.77
C ARG A 219 -1.79 18.65 8.03
N GLU A 220 -2.42 18.53 9.19
CA GLU A 220 -1.77 18.61 10.49
C GLU A 220 -1.37 17.25 11.06
N LYS A 221 -2.04 16.16 10.65
CA LYS A 221 -1.80 14.81 11.19
C LYS A 221 -1.45 13.80 10.12
N LEU A 222 -2.37 13.54 9.19
CA LEU A 222 -2.27 12.37 8.31
C LEU A 222 -1.12 12.49 7.28
N ILE A 223 -1.03 13.61 6.56
CA ILE A 223 0.03 13.83 5.57
C ILE A 223 1.42 13.88 6.23
N PRO A 224 1.62 14.58 7.37
CA PRO A 224 2.88 14.48 8.10
C PRO A 224 3.26 13.05 8.49
N ASN A 225 2.29 12.22 8.90
CA ASN A 225 2.53 10.81 9.23
C ASN A 225 3.02 10.01 8.01
N TRP A 226 2.34 10.13 6.86
CA TRP A 226 2.65 9.38 5.64
C TRP A 226 3.78 9.96 4.79
N THR A 227 4.40 11.04 5.25
CA THR A 227 5.54 11.66 4.56
C THR A 227 6.70 11.97 5.51
N CYS A 228 6.67 11.40 6.72
CA CYS A 228 7.74 11.55 7.69
C CYS A 228 8.98 10.75 7.27
N ALA A 229 10.15 11.16 7.78
CA ALA A 229 11.42 10.49 7.48
C ALA A 229 11.43 9.00 7.87
N GLU A 230 10.75 8.61 8.95
CA GLU A 230 10.63 7.21 9.36
C GLU A 230 9.93 6.36 8.28
N PHE A 231 8.83 6.87 7.72
CA PHE A 231 8.11 6.18 6.66
C PHE A 231 8.91 6.15 5.36
N GLU A 232 9.58 7.25 5.01
CA GLU A 232 10.46 7.31 3.85
C GLU A 232 11.61 6.29 3.93
N GLU A 233 12.27 6.19 5.08
CA GLU A 233 13.33 5.21 5.32
C GLU A 233 12.80 3.77 5.26
N PHE A 234 11.60 3.54 5.78
CA PHE A 234 10.94 2.23 5.70
C PHE A 234 10.69 1.80 4.24
N VAL A 235 10.11 2.67 3.40
CA VAL A 235 9.87 2.38 1.97
C VAL A 235 11.19 2.16 1.23
N GLU A 236 12.23 2.93 1.54
CA GLU A 236 13.55 2.70 0.94
C GLU A 236 14.18 1.38 1.41
N GLY A 237 13.95 1.00 2.67
CA GLY A 237 14.33 -0.31 3.20
C GLY A 237 13.69 -1.46 2.43
N ILE A 238 12.38 -1.39 2.15
CA ILE A 238 11.70 -2.39 1.31
C ILE A 238 12.28 -2.37 -0.12
N THR A 239 12.54 -1.19 -0.68
CA THR A 239 13.12 -1.03 -2.02
C THR A 239 14.47 -1.77 -2.13
N ARG A 240 15.37 -1.60 -1.15
CA ARG A 240 16.65 -2.30 -1.09
C ARG A 240 16.45 -3.82 -0.95
N LEU A 241 15.51 -4.25 -0.11
CA LEU A 241 15.23 -5.67 0.11
C LEU A 241 14.71 -6.36 -1.15
N VAL A 242 13.74 -5.77 -1.86
CA VAL A 242 13.21 -6.32 -3.12
C VAL A 242 14.32 -6.51 -4.14
N ASN A 243 15.19 -5.50 -4.29
CA ASN A 243 16.31 -5.58 -5.22
C ASN A 243 17.31 -6.68 -4.84
N ALA A 244 17.64 -6.81 -3.56
CA ALA A 244 18.56 -7.84 -3.09
C ALA A 244 17.99 -9.27 -3.24
N VAL A 245 16.69 -9.46 -2.98
CA VAL A 245 16.02 -10.75 -3.17
C VAL A 245 15.95 -11.10 -4.66
N ALA A 246 15.63 -10.14 -5.53
CA ALA A 246 15.62 -10.33 -6.98
C ALA A 246 17.01 -10.69 -7.53
N GLU A 247 18.05 -9.98 -7.10
CA GLU A 247 19.44 -10.27 -7.48
C GLU A 247 19.83 -11.70 -7.06
N ARG A 248 19.47 -12.13 -5.84
CA ARG A 248 19.72 -13.50 -5.40
C ARG A 248 18.98 -14.54 -6.25
N GLU A 249 17.70 -14.33 -6.56
CA GLU A 249 16.94 -15.26 -7.41
C GLU A 249 17.59 -15.40 -8.81
N VAL A 250 18.09 -14.31 -9.39
CA VAL A 250 18.80 -14.33 -10.68
C VAL A 250 20.14 -15.08 -10.58
N GLN A 251 20.93 -14.83 -9.52
CA GLN A 251 22.22 -15.50 -9.31
C GLN A 251 22.08 -17.00 -9.06
N GLN A 252 20.98 -17.43 -8.43
CA GLN A 252 20.69 -18.83 -8.13
C GLN A 252 20.00 -19.58 -9.28
N SER A 253 19.54 -18.86 -10.31
CA SER A 253 18.89 -19.49 -11.45
C SER A 253 19.87 -20.32 -12.26
N SER A 254 19.43 -21.53 -12.65
CA SER A 254 20.13 -22.35 -13.62
C SER A 254 19.94 -21.87 -15.07
N ALA A 255 19.02 -20.93 -15.30
CA ALA A 255 18.96 -20.19 -16.55
C ALA A 255 20.11 -19.16 -16.58
N GLY A 256 20.66 -18.87 -17.76
CA GLY A 256 21.65 -17.78 -17.89
C GLY A 256 21.10 -16.45 -17.32
N PRO A 257 21.97 -15.54 -16.86
CA PRO A 257 21.58 -14.38 -16.06
C PRO A 257 20.57 -13.47 -16.75
N GLU A 258 20.64 -13.32 -18.08
CA GLU A 258 19.71 -12.53 -18.88
C GLU A 258 18.30 -13.14 -18.87
N LYS A 259 18.18 -14.44 -19.12
CA LYS A 259 16.89 -15.15 -19.10
C LYS A 259 16.28 -15.17 -17.70
N ALA A 260 17.11 -15.40 -16.68
CA ALA A 260 16.65 -15.38 -15.28
C ALA A 260 16.12 -13.98 -14.88
N TRP A 261 16.79 -12.92 -15.34
CA TRP A 261 16.33 -11.55 -15.13
C TRP A 261 15.00 -11.28 -15.83
N GLU A 262 14.83 -11.69 -17.08
CA GLU A 262 13.56 -11.56 -17.82
C GLU A 262 12.41 -12.25 -17.10
N GLU A 263 12.60 -13.49 -16.65
CA GLU A 263 11.60 -14.26 -15.91
C GLU A 263 11.21 -13.59 -14.58
N VAL A 264 12.18 -13.04 -13.84
CA VAL A 264 11.92 -12.27 -12.60
C VAL A 264 11.13 -11.00 -12.89
N VAL A 265 11.52 -10.23 -13.92
CA VAL A 265 10.83 -8.99 -14.29
C VAL A 265 9.41 -9.28 -14.75
N GLU A 266 9.19 -10.26 -15.63
CA GLU A 266 7.86 -10.61 -16.14
C GLU A 266 6.90 -10.97 -15.00
N ARG A 267 7.35 -11.86 -14.11
CA ARG A 267 6.57 -12.35 -12.99
C ARG A 267 6.27 -11.25 -11.96
N CYS A 268 7.20 -10.32 -11.71
CA CYS A 268 6.97 -9.20 -10.79
C CYS A 268 6.15 -8.07 -11.43
N ALA A 269 6.28 -7.86 -12.74
CA ALA A 269 5.60 -6.80 -13.47
C ALA A 269 4.08 -6.93 -13.42
N ARG A 270 3.54 -8.16 -13.38
CA ARG A 270 2.08 -8.37 -13.25
C ARG A 270 1.54 -7.76 -11.95
N TRP A 271 2.26 -7.95 -10.84
CA TRP A 271 1.86 -7.47 -9.52
C TRP A 271 2.00 -5.96 -9.41
N TRP A 272 3.14 -5.43 -9.85
CA TRP A 272 3.38 -3.99 -9.94
C TRP A 272 2.25 -3.28 -10.70
N ARG A 273 1.92 -3.77 -11.90
CA ARG A 273 0.85 -3.22 -12.72
C ARG A 273 -0.50 -3.27 -12.01
N GLN A 274 -0.83 -4.40 -11.38
CA GLN A 274 -2.10 -4.51 -10.65
C GLN A 274 -2.19 -3.49 -9.51
N VAL A 275 -1.11 -3.28 -8.75
CA VAL A 275 -1.05 -2.27 -7.69
C VAL A 275 -1.21 -0.87 -8.25
N VAL A 276 -0.42 -0.49 -9.28
CA VAL A 276 -0.52 0.84 -9.91
C VAL A 276 -1.92 1.11 -10.45
N TRP A 277 -2.56 0.11 -11.04
CA TRP A 277 -3.93 0.24 -11.53
C TRP A 277 -4.91 0.45 -10.37
N LEU A 278 -4.86 -0.39 -9.32
CA LEU A 278 -5.74 -0.25 -8.15
C LEU A 278 -5.55 1.09 -7.45
N GLU A 279 -4.31 1.55 -7.30
CA GLU A 279 -3.99 2.83 -6.69
C GLU A 279 -4.64 3.98 -7.45
N GLY A 280 -4.57 3.95 -8.78
CA GLY A 280 -5.24 4.93 -9.63
C GLY A 280 -6.76 4.89 -9.56
N GLN A 281 -7.37 3.91 -8.89
CA GLN A 281 -8.83 3.80 -8.71
C GLN A 281 -9.26 3.92 -7.24
N PHE A 282 -8.30 3.97 -6.31
CA PHE A 282 -8.57 3.94 -4.88
C PHE A 282 -9.18 5.26 -4.36
N TRP A 283 -8.87 6.37 -5.05
CA TRP A 283 -9.28 7.72 -4.67
C TRP A 283 -10.75 7.97 -5.06
N PRO A 284 -11.63 8.30 -4.10
CA PRO A 284 -13.05 8.47 -4.39
C PRO A 284 -13.35 9.72 -5.22
N GLU A 285 -14.46 9.70 -5.94
CA GLU A 285 -15.02 10.95 -6.49
C GLU A 285 -15.62 11.80 -5.34
N ILE A 286 -15.52 13.12 -5.47
CA ILE A 286 -15.94 14.09 -4.42
C ILE A 286 -17.11 14.96 -4.86
#